data_AF-A0A0Q8FMT0-F1
#
_entry.id   AF-A0A0Q8FMT0-F1
#
_cell.length_a   1.000
_cell.length_b   1.000
_cell.length_c   1.000
_cell.angle_alpha   90.00
_cell.angle_beta   90.00
_cell.angle_gamma   90.00
#
_symmetry.space_group_name_H-M   'P 1'
#
loop_
_entity.id
_entity.type
_entity.pdbx_description
1 polymer ?
#
loop_
_entity_poly.entity_id
_entity_poly.type
_entity_poly.pdbx_seq_one_letter_code
_entity_poly.pdbx_strand_id
1 'polypeptide(L)'
;MRSLLSLVHWWVWRDARRRATNLLRFAEVEADGGRDIVRAAEQTRDPVLRKLFLVHALDEQRHAELFRERGRALMAQLPPGPDGGGRTQWLAPGERGLDDLRVEQERDGSLLAFLHLSEKTAARDFAHYVDVLGHDPATREVFEKVAHDEAFHMTYTHAQLLRVSPEGHGRLLWMARLRRLWSLYLRFAGALAGLIGAVILTLQYFILVPPFALLARRAQAREPLGWVAIPEQRNGALTRQY
;
A
#
# COMPACT_ATOMS: atom_id res chain seq x y z
N MET A 1 -6.94 -3.53 -30.17
CA MET A 1 -7.65 -4.52 -29.32
C MET A 1 -7.40 -4.13 -27.87
N ARG A 2 -8.42 -3.78 -27.08
CA ARG A 2 -8.27 -3.41 -25.67
C ARG A 2 -7.90 -4.66 -24.86
N SER A 3 -6.79 -4.63 -24.12
CA SER A 3 -6.41 -5.74 -23.24
C SER A 3 -7.38 -5.85 -22.06
N LEU A 4 -7.51 -7.03 -21.45
CA LEU A 4 -8.34 -7.23 -20.25
C LEU A 4 -7.99 -6.24 -19.12
N LEU A 5 -6.71 -5.90 -18.97
CA LEU A 5 -6.23 -4.90 -18.02
C LEU A 5 -6.78 -3.49 -18.34
N SER A 6 -6.80 -3.10 -19.62
CA SER A 6 -7.32 -1.79 -20.04
C SER A 6 -8.82 -1.62 -19.76
N LEU A 7 -9.59 -2.71 -19.78
CA LEU A 7 -11.03 -2.68 -19.44
C LEU A 7 -11.25 -2.51 -17.93
N VAL A 8 -10.44 -3.18 -17.11
CA VAL A 8 -10.49 -3.04 -15.65
C VAL A 8 -10.05 -1.63 -15.23
N HIS A 9 -8.94 -1.12 -15.77
CA HIS A 9 -8.51 0.25 -15.50
C HIS A 9 -9.58 1.25 -15.95
N TRP A 10 -10.14 1.10 -17.15
CA TRP A 10 -11.24 1.96 -17.59
C TRP A 10 -12.43 1.96 -16.64
N TRP A 11 -12.82 0.81 -16.11
CA TRP A 11 -13.92 0.71 -15.15
C TRP A 11 -13.58 1.40 -13.81
N VAL A 12 -12.37 1.20 -13.30
CA VAL A 12 -11.89 1.84 -12.05
C VAL A 12 -11.84 3.37 -12.19
N TRP A 13 -11.36 3.88 -13.33
CA TRP A 13 -11.18 5.31 -13.60
C TRP A 13 -12.45 6.04 -14.07
N ARG A 14 -13.52 5.29 -14.38
CA ARG A 14 -14.84 5.85 -14.72
C ARG A 14 -15.63 6.28 -13.49
N ASP A 15 -15.46 5.61 -12.36
CA ASP A 15 -16.09 5.98 -11.09
C ASP A 15 -15.35 7.20 -10.47
N ALA A 16 -16.06 8.33 -10.37
CA ALA A 16 -15.48 9.58 -9.91
C ALA A 16 -14.97 9.52 -8.45
N ARG A 17 -15.63 8.74 -7.57
CA ARG A 17 -15.20 8.58 -6.17
C ARG A 17 -13.95 7.72 -6.11
N ARG A 18 -13.91 6.60 -6.83
CA ARG A 18 -12.71 5.75 -6.91
C ARG A 18 -11.52 6.49 -7.51
N ARG A 19 -11.74 7.24 -8.59
CA ARG A 19 -10.72 8.09 -9.20
C ARG A 19 -10.15 9.08 -8.20
N ALA A 20 -10.99 9.80 -7.46
CA ALA A 20 -10.52 10.75 -6.46
C ALA A 20 -9.73 10.07 -5.34
N THR A 21 -10.19 8.92 -4.84
CA THR A 21 -9.44 8.13 -3.85
C THR A 21 -8.09 7.65 -4.38
N ASN A 22 -8.03 7.20 -5.64
CA ASN A 22 -6.77 6.78 -6.26
C ASN A 22 -5.80 7.94 -6.38
N LEU A 23 -6.26 9.13 -6.82
CA LEU A 23 -5.42 10.34 -6.88
C LEU A 23 -4.85 10.73 -5.51
N LEU A 24 -5.65 10.64 -4.45
CA LEU A 24 -5.14 10.89 -3.10
C LEU A 24 -4.10 9.84 -2.67
N ARG A 25 -4.25 8.59 -3.09
CA ARG A 25 -3.24 7.56 -2.87
C ARG A 25 -1.96 7.82 -3.66
N PHE A 26 -2.05 8.22 -4.94
CA PHE A 26 -0.86 8.64 -5.69
C PHE A 26 -0.12 9.75 -4.95
N ALA A 27 -0.86 10.73 -4.42
CA ALA A 27 -0.25 11.79 -3.64
C ALA A 27 0.50 11.32 -2.38
N GLU A 28 0.08 10.22 -1.76
CA GLU A 28 0.81 9.60 -0.66
C GLU A 28 2.07 8.90 -1.17
N VAL A 29 1.94 8.11 -2.25
CA VAL A 29 3.05 7.33 -2.84
C VAL A 29 4.19 8.24 -3.30
N GLU A 30 3.89 9.29 -4.02
CA GLU A 30 4.87 10.27 -4.53
C GLU A 30 5.53 11.02 -3.37
N ALA A 31 4.76 11.43 -2.35
CA ALA A 31 5.30 12.10 -1.17
C ALA A 31 6.21 11.19 -0.35
N ASP A 32 5.88 9.90 -0.25
CA ASP A 32 6.69 8.89 0.44
C ASP A 32 7.97 8.64 -0.35
N GLY A 33 7.85 8.56 -1.68
CA GLY A 33 8.96 8.42 -2.60
C GLY A 33 9.99 9.55 -2.53
N GLY A 34 9.51 10.79 -2.55
CA GLY A 34 10.36 11.97 -2.35
C GLY A 34 11.16 11.90 -1.04
N ARG A 35 10.56 11.41 0.06
CA ARG A 35 11.27 11.27 1.35
C ARG A 35 12.38 10.22 1.29
N ASP A 36 12.14 9.09 0.61
CA ASP A 36 13.16 8.06 0.44
C ASP A 36 14.33 8.56 -0.44
N ILE A 37 14.04 9.35 -1.47
CA ILE A 37 15.06 9.96 -2.33
C ILE A 37 15.86 11.05 -1.58
N VAL A 38 15.23 11.84 -0.70
CA VAL A 38 15.97 12.76 0.20
C VAL A 38 16.94 11.97 1.07
N ARG A 39 16.50 10.87 1.67
CA ARG A 39 17.37 10.01 2.48
C ARG A 39 18.53 9.45 1.65
N ALA A 40 18.29 9.10 0.38
CA ALA A 40 19.34 8.66 -0.52
C ALA A 40 20.37 9.76 -0.80
N ALA A 41 19.92 11.01 -0.95
CA ALA A 41 20.78 12.16 -1.13
C ALA A 41 21.71 12.40 0.08
N GLU A 42 21.22 12.16 1.29
CA GLU A 42 22.01 12.27 2.52
C GLU A 42 23.12 11.20 2.59
N GLN A 43 22.85 9.99 2.09
CA GLN A 43 23.76 8.85 2.21
C GLN A 43 24.81 8.78 1.11
N THR A 44 24.47 9.18 -0.12
CA THR A 44 25.45 9.16 -1.22
C THR A 44 26.62 10.07 -0.91
N ARG A 45 27.83 9.64 -1.26
CA ARG A 45 29.05 10.45 -1.15
C ARG A 45 29.32 11.29 -2.39
N ASP A 46 28.63 11.01 -3.49
CA ASP A 46 28.81 11.70 -4.75
C ASP A 46 27.99 13.00 -4.77
N PRO A 47 28.63 14.18 -4.86
CA PRO A 47 27.93 15.46 -4.83
C PRO A 47 27.02 15.68 -6.05
N VAL A 48 27.35 15.09 -7.20
CA VAL A 48 26.51 15.17 -8.41
C VAL A 48 25.25 14.34 -8.22
N LEU A 49 25.38 13.10 -7.69
CA LEU A 49 24.21 12.27 -7.38
C LEU A 49 23.34 12.92 -6.32
N ARG A 50 23.95 13.46 -5.25
CA ARG A 50 23.21 14.18 -4.20
C ARG A 50 22.34 15.29 -4.79
N LYS A 51 22.91 16.13 -5.65
CA LYS A 51 22.16 17.20 -6.31
C LYS A 51 21.00 16.63 -7.13
N LEU A 52 21.23 15.59 -7.92
CA LEU A 52 20.20 14.98 -8.76
C LEU A 52 19.07 14.34 -7.94
N PHE A 53 19.40 13.65 -6.84
CA PHE A 53 18.41 13.09 -5.93
C PHE A 53 17.58 14.19 -5.26
N LEU A 54 18.19 15.30 -4.82
CA LEU A 54 17.42 16.41 -4.25
C LEU A 54 16.47 17.05 -5.26
N VAL A 55 16.90 17.20 -6.52
CA VAL A 55 16.03 17.70 -7.60
C VAL A 55 14.87 16.73 -7.83
N HIS A 56 15.15 15.44 -7.94
CA HIS A 56 14.14 14.41 -8.12
C HIS A 56 13.13 14.41 -6.96
N ALA A 57 13.59 14.43 -5.71
CA ALA A 57 12.70 14.50 -4.55
C ALA A 57 11.80 15.74 -4.52
N LEU A 58 12.26 16.88 -5.06
CA LEU A 58 11.43 18.07 -5.20
C LEU A 58 10.35 17.91 -6.28
N ASP A 59 10.66 17.19 -7.35
CA ASP A 59 9.69 16.86 -8.40
C ASP A 59 8.63 15.90 -7.87
N GLU A 60 9.02 14.83 -7.15
CA GLU A 60 8.10 13.90 -6.47
C GLU A 60 7.12 14.63 -5.53
N GLN A 61 7.64 15.57 -4.74
CA GLN A 61 6.79 16.37 -3.85
C GLN A 61 5.80 17.24 -4.63
N ARG A 62 6.22 17.80 -5.77
CA ARG A 62 5.33 18.56 -6.66
C ARG A 62 4.26 17.65 -7.28
N HIS A 63 4.63 16.46 -7.71
CA HIS A 63 3.69 15.46 -8.24
C HIS A 63 2.66 15.07 -7.18
N ALA A 64 3.12 14.84 -5.95
CA ALA A 64 2.25 14.59 -4.81
C ALA A 64 1.22 15.70 -4.59
N GLU A 65 1.64 16.97 -4.70
CA GLU A 65 0.76 18.12 -4.58
C GLU A 65 -0.27 18.18 -5.71
N LEU A 66 0.15 17.99 -6.97
CA LEU A 66 -0.76 17.97 -8.12
C LEU A 66 -1.85 16.90 -7.97
N PHE A 67 -1.47 15.67 -7.58
CA PHE A 67 -2.42 14.59 -7.36
C PHE A 67 -3.34 14.88 -6.17
N ARG A 68 -2.82 15.45 -5.08
CA ARG A 68 -3.58 15.78 -3.88
C ARG A 68 -4.63 16.85 -4.15
N GLU A 69 -4.24 17.91 -4.85
CA GLU A 69 -5.13 18.99 -5.26
C GLU A 69 -6.25 18.47 -6.16
N ARG A 70 -5.90 17.69 -7.19
CA ARG A 70 -6.90 17.12 -8.09
C ARG A 70 -7.84 16.14 -7.39
N GLY A 71 -7.31 15.27 -6.54
CA GLY A 71 -8.09 14.32 -5.74
C GLY A 71 -9.07 15.02 -4.80
N ARG A 72 -8.62 16.06 -4.10
CA ARG A 72 -9.47 16.88 -3.21
C ARG A 72 -10.55 17.63 -4.00
N ALA A 73 -10.20 18.23 -5.14
CA ALA A 73 -11.14 18.94 -5.99
C ALA A 73 -12.27 18.02 -6.51
N LEU A 74 -11.94 16.78 -6.89
CA LEU A 74 -12.95 15.79 -7.28
C LEU A 74 -13.81 15.33 -6.09
N MET A 75 -13.21 15.11 -4.92
CA MET A 75 -13.96 14.75 -3.71
C MET A 75 -14.96 15.84 -3.29
N ALA A 76 -14.57 17.11 -3.38
CA ALA A 76 -15.43 18.24 -3.03
C ALA A 76 -16.68 18.36 -3.91
N GLN A 77 -16.65 17.83 -5.13
CA GLN A 77 -17.77 17.87 -6.09
C GLN A 77 -18.73 16.69 -5.92
N LEU A 78 -18.36 15.68 -5.12
CA LEU A 78 -19.14 14.46 -4.99
C LEU A 78 -20.12 14.56 -3.81
N PRO A 79 -21.36 14.07 -3.95
CA PRO A 79 -22.30 14.04 -2.85
C PRO A 79 -21.74 13.20 -1.69
N PRO A 80 -22.06 13.54 -0.43
CA PRO A 80 -21.72 12.72 0.71
C PRO A 80 -22.28 11.32 0.49
N GLY A 81 -21.39 10.34 0.46
CA GLY A 81 -21.73 8.94 0.23
C GLY A 81 -21.08 8.11 1.33
N PRO A 82 -21.55 6.86 1.55
CA PRO A 82 -20.92 5.98 2.51
C PRO A 82 -19.43 5.89 2.21
N ASP A 83 -18.60 5.99 3.25
CA ASP A 83 -17.15 5.85 3.14
C ASP A 83 -16.86 4.52 2.44
N GLY A 84 -16.58 4.60 1.14
CA GLY A 84 -16.25 3.48 0.29
C GLY A 84 -14.85 2.97 0.59
N GLY A 85 -14.53 2.72 1.86
CA GLY A 85 -13.27 2.13 2.33
C GLY A 85 -13.11 0.65 1.93
N GLY A 86 -14.04 0.08 1.19
CA GLY A 86 -14.08 -1.35 0.87
C GLY A 86 -13.54 -1.69 -0.51
N ARG A 87 -12.40 -2.39 -0.55
CA ARG A 87 -12.03 -3.43 -1.55
C ARG A 87 -11.54 -3.01 -2.94
N THR A 88 -10.89 -1.87 -3.11
CA THR A 88 -9.99 -1.65 -4.27
C THR A 88 -8.55 -1.32 -3.88
N GLN A 89 -8.07 -1.92 -2.79
CA GLN A 89 -6.63 -1.91 -2.45
C GLN A 89 -5.79 -2.79 -3.40
N TRP A 90 -6.45 -3.57 -4.27
CA TRP A 90 -5.86 -4.65 -5.08
C TRP A 90 -5.74 -4.36 -6.58
N LEU A 91 -6.42 -3.34 -7.12
CA LEU A 91 -6.52 -3.10 -8.58
C LEU A 91 -5.63 -1.98 -9.11
N ALA A 92 -4.71 -1.50 -8.27
CA ALA A 92 -3.53 -0.77 -8.70
C ALA A 92 -2.26 -1.54 -8.30
N PRO A 93 -2.00 -2.74 -8.87
CA PRO A 93 -0.76 -3.46 -8.61
C PRO A 93 0.36 -2.76 -9.37
N GLY A 94 1.07 -1.84 -8.72
CA GLY A 94 2.18 -1.11 -9.34
C GLY A 94 2.59 0.17 -8.60
N GLU A 95 1.62 0.82 -7.95
CA GLU A 95 1.74 2.16 -7.35
C GLU A 95 2.40 2.16 -5.96
N ARG A 96 3.30 1.22 -5.68
CA ARG A 96 4.05 1.16 -4.41
C ARG A 96 5.52 0.93 -4.70
N GLY A 97 6.05 1.80 -5.56
CA GLY A 97 7.35 1.66 -6.20
C GLY A 97 8.54 1.75 -5.25
N LEU A 98 8.40 2.48 -4.14
CA LEU A 98 9.51 2.79 -3.22
C LEU A 98 9.36 2.13 -1.83
N ASP A 99 8.22 1.51 -1.52
CA ASP A 99 7.96 0.80 -0.23
C ASP A 99 9.01 -0.27 0.13
N ASP A 100 9.71 -0.83 -0.87
CA ASP A 100 10.73 -1.86 -0.66
C ASP A 100 12.16 -1.29 -0.72
N LEU A 101 12.33 0.03 -0.92
CA LEU A 101 13.63 0.68 -1.01
C LEU A 101 14.24 0.85 0.38
N ARG A 102 15.25 0.03 0.69
CA ARG A 102 16.04 0.16 1.92
C ARG A 102 17.27 1.01 1.67
N VAL A 103 17.07 2.32 1.60
CA VAL A 103 18.13 3.30 1.28
C VAL A 103 19.43 3.02 2.04
N GLU A 104 19.33 2.72 3.34
CA GLU A 104 20.45 2.44 4.26
C GLU A 104 21.29 1.20 3.93
N GLN A 105 20.75 0.28 3.13
CA GLN A 105 21.39 -1.01 2.79
C GLN A 105 21.85 -1.07 1.33
N GLU A 106 21.46 -0.09 0.51
CA GLU A 106 21.78 -0.04 -0.92
C GLU A 106 23.06 0.75 -1.19
N ARG A 107 23.85 0.28 -2.16
CA ARG A 107 24.95 1.08 -2.72
C ARG A 107 24.38 1.97 -3.83
N ASP A 108 25.01 3.11 -4.09
CA ASP A 108 24.54 4.08 -5.11
C ASP A 108 24.13 3.43 -6.45
N GLY A 109 24.87 2.43 -6.93
CA GLY A 109 24.53 1.68 -8.15
C GLY A 109 23.27 0.81 -8.06
N SER A 110 23.01 0.14 -6.93
CA SER A 110 21.80 -0.67 -6.77
C SER A 110 20.56 0.20 -6.57
N LEU A 111 20.70 1.32 -5.85
CA LEU A 111 19.69 2.35 -5.74
C LEU A 111 19.32 2.94 -7.11
N LEU A 112 20.31 3.35 -7.91
CA LEU A 112 20.07 3.89 -9.26
C LEU A 112 19.40 2.87 -10.19
N ALA A 113 19.77 1.60 -10.08
CA ALA A 113 19.12 0.52 -10.83
C ALA A 113 17.66 0.31 -10.41
N PHE A 114 17.35 0.48 -9.13
CA PHE A 114 16.00 0.41 -8.61
C PHE A 114 15.16 1.60 -9.09
N LEU A 115 15.65 2.84 -8.91
CA LEU A 115 14.98 4.06 -9.37
C LEU A 115 14.73 4.03 -10.89
N HIS A 116 15.71 3.61 -11.68
CA HIS A 116 15.50 3.48 -13.13
C HIS A 116 14.35 2.50 -13.48
N LEU A 117 14.19 1.42 -12.70
CA LEU A 117 13.13 0.44 -12.94
C LEU A 117 11.77 0.91 -12.42
N SER A 118 11.72 1.65 -11.31
CA SER A 118 10.49 2.30 -10.83
C SER A 118 10.00 3.30 -11.86
N GLU A 119 10.87 4.20 -12.32
CA GLU A 119 10.51 5.31 -13.22
C GLU A 119 10.06 4.78 -14.58
N LYS A 120 10.75 3.76 -15.09
CA LYS A 120 10.32 3.09 -16.32
C LYS A 120 8.93 2.46 -16.19
N THR A 121 8.59 1.97 -14.99
CA THR A 121 7.26 1.40 -14.75
C THR A 121 6.23 2.51 -14.57
N ALA A 122 6.54 3.54 -13.79
CA ALA A 122 5.69 4.71 -13.56
C ALA A 122 5.33 5.40 -14.89
N ALA A 123 6.33 5.74 -15.71
CA ALA A 123 6.13 6.31 -17.04
C ALA A 123 5.19 5.48 -17.93
N ARG A 124 5.34 4.14 -17.92
CA ARG A 124 4.49 3.24 -18.69
C ARG A 124 3.06 3.23 -18.16
N ASP A 125 2.90 3.15 -16.84
CA ASP A 125 1.60 3.04 -16.20
C ASP A 125 0.84 4.40 -16.30
N PHE A 126 1.53 5.54 -16.18
CA PHE A 126 0.97 6.87 -16.43
C PHE A 126 0.57 7.09 -17.88
N ALA A 127 1.39 6.65 -18.87
CA ALA A 127 0.98 6.69 -20.27
C ALA A 127 -0.32 5.90 -20.51
N HIS A 128 -0.48 4.75 -19.83
CA HIS A 128 -1.73 4.00 -19.89
C HIS A 128 -2.91 4.75 -19.28
N TYR A 129 -2.70 5.48 -18.17
CA TYR A 129 -3.76 6.28 -17.56
C TYR A 129 -4.17 7.48 -18.42
N VAL A 130 -3.23 8.13 -19.11
CA VAL A 130 -3.54 9.20 -20.08
C VAL A 130 -4.51 8.71 -21.16
N ASP A 131 -4.27 7.51 -21.71
CA ASP A 131 -5.16 6.89 -22.71
C ASP A 131 -6.55 6.58 -22.15
N VAL A 132 -6.63 6.14 -20.90
CA VAL A 132 -7.88 5.73 -20.25
C VAL A 132 -8.71 6.93 -19.77
N LEU A 133 -8.07 8.04 -19.43
CA LEU A 133 -8.68 9.26 -18.88
C LEU A 133 -9.24 10.23 -19.93
N GLY A 134 -9.49 9.76 -21.16
CA GLY A 134 -10.06 10.60 -22.22
C GLY A 134 -11.39 11.30 -21.88
N HIS A 135 -12.12 10.84 -20.85
CA HIS A 135 -13.35 11.45 -20.35
C HIS A 135 -13.17 12.53 -19.27
N ASP A 136 -11.95 12.75 -18.77
CA ASP A 136 -11.64 13.74 -17.73
C ASP A 136 -10.34 14.50 -18.06
N PRO A 137 -10.42 15.58 -18.87
CA PRO A 137 -9.25 16.29 -19.37
C PRO A 137 -8.40 16.92 -18.26
N ALA A 138 -9.03 17.38 -17.18
CA ALA A 138 -8.30 17.99 -16.06
C ALA A 138 -7.46 16.98 -15.28
N THR A 139 -7.96 15.74 -15.10
CA THR A 139 -7.14 14.67 -14.48
C THR A 139 -6.07 14.18 -15.47
N ARG A 140 -6.40 14.09 -16.76
CA ARG A 140 -5.45 13.71 -17.80
C ARG A 140 -4.24 14.65 -17.84
N GLU A 141 -4.45 15.96 -17.76
CA GLU A 141 -3.37 16.96 -17.76
C GLU A 141 -2.37 16.74 -16.59
N VAL A 142 -2.87 16.36 -15.41
CA VAL A 142 -2.01 16.03 -14.27
C VAL A 142 -1.09 14.85 -14.61
N PHE A 143 -1.65 13.77 -15.15
CA PHE A 143 -0.85 12.60 -15.56
C PHE A 143 0.11 12.90 -16.71
N GLU A 144 -0.25 13.76 -17.65
CA GLU A 144 0.65 14.18 -18.74
C GLU A 144 1.86 14.96 -18.21
N LYS A 145 1.67 15.86 -17.24
CA LYS A 145 2.76 16.60 -16.59
C LYS A 145 3.71 15.65 -15.86
N VAL A 146 3.17 14.75 -15.04
CA VAL A 146 3.97 13.79 -14.29
C VAL A 146 4.72 12.85 -15.24
N ALA A 147 4.05 12.29 -16.26
CA ALA A 147 4.69 11.40 -17.22
C ALA A 147 5.85 12.05 -18.01
N HIS A 148 5.82 13.38 -18.19
CA HIS A 148 6.93 14.11 -18.80
C HIS A 148 8.17 14.13 -17.90
N ASP A 149 7.98 14.41 -16.62
CA ASP A 149 9.05 14.48 -15.63
C ASP A 149 9.67 13.08 -15.39
N GLU A 150 8.85 12.03 -15.35
CA GLU A 150 9.28 10.63 -15.26
C GLU A 150 10.23 10.19 -16.37
N ALA A 151 10.02 10.69 -17.59
CA ALA A 151 10.91 10.40 -18.71
C ALA A 151 12.31 11.01 -18.49
N PHE A 152 12.38 12.20 -17.89
CA PHE A 152 13.63 12.80 -17.46
C PHE A 152 14.28 11.99 -16.33
N HIS A 153 13.50 11.56 -15.34
CA HIS A 153 13.98 10.73 -14.22
C HIS A 153 14.57 9.40 -14.70
N MET A 154 13.88 8.70 -15.60
CA MET A 154 14.38 7.49 -16.27
C MET A 154 15.72 7.74 -16.99
N THR A 155 15.84 8.88 -17.68
CA THR A 155 17.03 9.20 -18.48
C THR A 155 18.25 9.47 -17.60
N TYR A 156 18.09 10.31 -16.57
CA TYR A 156 19.22 10.64 -15.70
C TYR A 156 19.62 9.43 -14.84
N THR A 157 18.67 8.66 -14.30
CA THR A 157 18.96 7.47 -13.48
C THR A 157 19.78 6.45 -14.25
N HIS A 158 19.45 6.23 -15.53
CA HIS A 158 20.23 5.37 -16.41
C HIS A 158 21.63 5.91 -16.70
N ALA A 159 21.74 7.20 -17.04
CA ALA A 159 23.03 7.83 -17.33
C ALA A 159 23.96 7.81 -16.10
N GLN A 160 23.41 8.05 -14.90
CA GLN A 160 24.17 7.99 -13.66
C GLN A 160 24.51 6.56 -13.25
N LEU A 161 23.60 5.61 -13.50
CA LEU A 161 23.89 4.19 -13.31
C LEU A 161 25.13 3.81 -14.11
N LEU A 162 25.14 4.15 -15.42
CA LEU A 162 26.26 3.94 -16.35
C LEU A 162 27.59 4.53 -15.88
N ARG A 163 27.54 5.71 -15.23
CA ARG A 163 28.73 6.39 -14.70
C ARG A 163 29.28 5.71 -13.44
N VAL A 164 28.40 5.26 -12.55
CA VAL A 164 28.77 4.79 -11.20
C VAL A 164 29.15 3.31 -11.18
N SER A 165 28.63 2.48 -12.08
CA SER A 165 28.86 1.03 -12.05
C SER A 165 29.20 0.36 -13.40
N PRO A 166 30.17 0.89 -14.18
CA PRO A 166 30.47 0.54 -15.59
C PRO A 166 30.33 -0.94 -15.96
N GLU A 167 30.84 -1.84 -15.10
CA GLU A 167 30.99 -3.27 -15.37
C GLU A 167 29.90 -4.16 -14.70
N GLY A 168 28.94 -3.56 -13.96
CA GLY A 168 27.99 -4.29 -13.10
C GLY A 168 26.50 -4.01 -13.35
N HIS A 169 26.15 -3.06 -14.22
CA HIS A 169 24.77 -2.57 -14.35
C HIS A 169 23.72 -3.64 -14.66
N GLY A 170 24.05 -4.59 -15.55
CA GLY A 170 23.12 -5.64 -15.96
C GLY A 170 22.71 -6.55 -14.80
N ARG A 171 23.67 -6.87 -13.91
CA ARG A 171 23.40 -7.65 -12.69
C ARG A 171 22.59 -6.86 -11.68
N LEU A 172 22.88 -5.58 -11.49
CA LEU A 172 22.14 -4.71 -10.58
C LEU A 172 20.69 -4.54 -11.02
N LEU A 173 20.46 -4.30 -12.31
CA LEU A 173 19.10 -4.26 -12.88
C LEU A 173 18.36 -5.59 -12.75
N TRP A 174 19.06 -6.71 -12.92
CA TRP A 174 18.47 -8.04 -12.75
C TRP A 174 18.12 -8.34 -11.29
N MET A 175 18.99 -8.00 -10.34
CA MET A 175 18.74 -8.13 -8.90
C MET A 175 17.58 -7.23 -8.45
N ALA A 176 17.50 -5.99 -8.96
CA ALA A 176 16.39 -5.09 -8.69
C ALA A 176 15.06 -5.69 -9.18
N ARG A 177 15.04 -6.26 -10.40
CA ARG A 177 13.88 -7.00 -10.92
C ARG A 177 13.51 -8.20 -10.06
N LEU A 178 14.50 -9.01 -9.66
CA LEU A 178 14.27 -10.21 -8.85
C LEU A 178 13.68 -9.86 -7.48
N ARG A 179 14.22 -8.81 -6.83
CA ARG A 179 13.70 -8.33 -5.53
C ARG A 179 12.25 -7.84 -5.64
N ARG A 180 11.92 -7.11 -6.71
CA ARG A 180 10.54 -6.68 -6.97
C ARG A 180 9.59 -7.85 -7.21
N LEU A 181 10.02 -8.87 -7.95
CA LEU A 181 9.24 -10.09 -8.13
C LEU A 181 9.06 -10.86 -6.82
N TRP A 182 10.09 -10.87 -5.97
CA TRP A 182 10.02 -11.49 -4.64
C TRP A 182 9.06 -10.74 -3.71
N SER A 183 9.04 -9.41 -3.72
CA SER A 183 8.11 -8.64 -2.89
C SER A 183 6.66 -8.78 -3.37
N LEU A 184 6.43 -8.82 -4.69
CA LEU A 184 5.13 -9.18 -5.28
C LEU A 184 4.65 -10.57 -4.80
N TYR A 185 5.55 -11.56 -4.78
CA TYR A 185 5.25 -12.90 -4.25
C TYR A 185 4.92 -12.87 -2.75
N LEU A 186 5.70 -12.18 -1.92
CA LEU A 186 5.43 -12.06 -0.48
C LEU A 186 4.11 -11.35 -0.19
N ARG A 187 3.75 -10.32 -0.97
CA ARG A 187 2.46 -9.61 -0.86
C ARG A 187 1.29 -10.53 -1.23
N PHE A 188 1.46 -11.34 -2.28
CA PHE A 188 0.48 -12.36 -2.66
C PHE A 188 0.33 -13.43 -1.57
N ALA A 189 1.45 -13.92 -1.02
CA ALA A 189 1.45 -14.90 0.06
C ALA A 189 0.80 -14.34 1.34
N GLY A 190 1.05 -13.07 1.69
CA GLY A 190 0.42 -12.40 2.83
C GLY A 190 -1.09 -12.24 2.65
N ALA A 191 -1.56 -11.88 1.45
CA ALA A 191 -2.99 -11.80 1.16
C ALA A 191 -3.68 -13.18 1.23
N LEU A 192 -3.02 -14.22 0.71
CA LEU A 192 -3.51 -15.59 0.78
C LEU A 192 -3.55 -16.09 2.23
N ALA A 193 -2.51 -15.80 3.02
CA ALA A 193 -2.46 -16.12 4.44
C ALA A 193 -3.56 -15.39 5.24
N GLY A 194 -3.85 -14.13 4.91
CA GLY A 194 -4.95 -13.37 5.52
C GLY A 194 -6.32 -13.99 5.22
N LEU A 195 -6.54 -14.43 3.97
CA LEU A 195 -7.78 -15.14 3.59
C LEU A 195 -7.92 -16.46 4.33
N ILE A 196 -6.87 -17.30 4.33
CA ILE A 196 -6.86 -18.59 5.01
C ILE A 196 -7.05 -18.39 6.52
N GLY A 197 -6.37 -17.40 7.11
CA GLY A 197 -6.51 -17.04 8.52
C GLY A 197 -7.94 -16.61 8.87
N ALA A 198 -8.57 -15.77 8.04
CA ALA A 198 -9.95 -15.37 8.22
C ALA A 198 -10.91 -16.58 8.17
N VAL A 199 -10.71 -17.50 7.21
CA VAL A 199 -11.51 -18.73 7.12
C VAL A 199 -11.32 -19.62 8.34
N ILE A 200 -10.09 -19.85 8.76
CA ILE A 200 -9.77 -20.67 9.95
C ILE A 200 -10.38 -20.06 11.21
N LEU A 201 -10.20 -18.75 11.44
CA LEU A 201 -10.77 -18.05 12.59
C LEU A 201 -12.29 -18.06 12.58
N THR A 202 -12.90 -17.91 11.41
CA THR A 202 -14.36 -17.98 11.27
C THR A 202 -14.86 -19.38 11.60
N LEU A 203 -14.21 -20.42 11.06
CA LEU A 203 -14.54 -21.81 11.37
C LEU A 203 -14.35 -22.12 12.85
N GLN A 204 -13.23 -21.68 13.46
CA GLN A 204 -12.98 -21.83 14.89
C GLN A 204 -14.05 -21.13 15.71
N TYR A 205 -14.43 -19.91 15.37
CA TYR A 205 -15.50 -19.19 16.04
C TYR A 205 -16.82 -19.98 16.00
N PHE A 206 -17.25 -20.44 14.82
CA PHE A 206 -18.49 -21.19 14.68
C PHE A 206 -18.45 -22.63 15.21
N ILE A 207 -17.26 -23.23 15.39
CA ILE A 207 -17.12 -24.59 15.93
C ILE A 207 -16.94 -24.57 17.45
N LEU A 208 -16.15 -23.63 17.98
CA LEU A 208 -15.82 -23.56 19.41
C LEU A 208 -16.90 -22.85 20.22
N VAL A 209 -17.47 -21.74 19.73
CA VAL A 209 -18.41 -20.95 20.53
C VAL A 209 -19.72 -21.72 20.85
N PRO A 210 -20.35 -22.47 19.92
CA PRO A 210 -21.60 -23.17 20.23
C PRO A 210 -21.53 -24.21 21.36
N PRO A 211 -20.54 -25.12 21.44
CA PRO A 211 -20.47 -26.07 22.56
C PRO A 211 -20.26 -25.37 23.91
N PHE A 212 -19.45 -24.31 23.98
CA PHE A 212 -19.31 -23.52 25.20
C PHE A 212 -20.62 -22.79 25.57
N ALA A 213 -21.35 -22.24 24.59
CA ALA A 213 -22.65 -21.62 24.83
C ALA A 213 -23.70 -22.64 25.32
N LEU A 214 -23.69 -23.88 24.79
CA LEU A 214 -24.57 -24.95 25.25
C LEU A 214 -24.23 -25.43 26.67
N LEU A 215 -22.93 -25.55 26.99
CA LEU A 215 -22.48 -25.90 28.34
C LEU A 215 -22.82 -24.78 29.35
N ALA A 216 -22.62 -23.52 28.98
CA ALA A 216 -22.99 -22.36 29.81
C ALA A 216 -24.50 -22.31 30.07
N ARG A 217 -25.34 -22.50 29.05
CA ARG A 217 -26.81 -22.57 29.23
C ARG A 217 -27.23 -23.73 30.13
N ARG A 218 -26.58 -24.89 30.02
CA ARG A 218 -26.84 -26.04 30.90
C ARG A 218 -26.38 -25.80 32.34
N ALA A 219 -25.26 -25.10 32.53
CA ALA A 219 -24.78 -24.71 33.85
C ALA A 219 -25.73 -23.69 34.49
N GLN A 220 -26.14 -22.67 33.74
CA GLN A 220 -27.11 -21.66 34.19
C GLN A 220 -28.47 -22.28 34.56
N ALA A 221 -28.93 -23.29 33.82
CA ALA A 221 -30.16 -24.03 34.17
C ALA A 221 -30.02 -24.85 35.48
N ARG A 222 -28.80 -25.12 35.93
CA ARG A 222 -28.49 -25.81 37.20
C ARG A 222 -28.18 -24.83 38.33
N GLU A 223 -28.01 -23.55 38.03
CA GLU A 223 -27.86 -22.53 39.05
C GLU A 223 -29.23 -22.24 39.68
N PRO A 224 -29.36 -22.29 41.01
CA PRO A 224 -30.58 -21.91 41.66
C PRO A 224 -30.86 -20.42 41.41
N LEU A 225 -32.06 -20.11 40.92
CA LEU A 225 -32.49 -18.73 40.70
C LEU A 225 -32.66 -18.03 42.06
N GLY A 226 -31.78 -17.08 42.36
CA GLY A 226 -31.88 -16.18 43.51
C GLY A 226 -30.91 -16.48 44.66
N TRP A 227 -31.07 -15.74 45.75
CA TRP A 227 -30.29 -15.92 46.97
C TRP A 227 -30.75 -17.19 47.70
N VAL A 228 -29.91 -18.22 47.74
CA VAL A 228 -30.18 -19.43 48.53
C VAL A 228 -29.63 -19.21 49.95
N ALA A 229 -30.52 -19.29 50.95
CA ALA A 229 -30.11 -19.26 52.35
C ALA A 229 -29.18 -20.45 52.65
N ILE A 230 -27.99 -20.16 53.16
CA ILE A 230 -27.03 -21.19 53.59
C ILE A 230 -27.66 -21.89 54.80
N PRO A 231 -27.86 -23.22 54.77
CA PRO A 231 -28.46 -23.93 55.91
C PRO A 231 -27.58 -23.80 57.16
N GLU A 232 -28.20 -23.47 58.30
CA GLU A 232 -27.53 -23.20 59.60
C GLU A 232 -26.57 -24.32 60.06
N GLN A 233 -26.77 -25.55 59.60
CA GLN A 233 -25.88 -26.68 59.89
C GLN A 233 -24.42 -26.44 59.49
N ARG A 234 -24.17 -25.59 58.47
CA ARG A 234 -22.80 -25.24 58.06
C ARG A 234 -22.16 -24.17 58.95
N ASN A 235 -22.97 -23.36 59.64
CA ASN A 235 -22.51 -22.33 60.56
C ASN A 235 -22.27 -22.88 61.99
N GLY A 236 -22.85 -24.02 62.34
CA GLY A 236 -22.59 -24.71 63.62
C GLY A 236 -21.15 -25.20 63.82
N ALA A 237 -20.34 -25.21 62.75
CA ALA A 237 -18.91 -25.53 62.82
C ALA A 237 -18.06 -24.36 63.33
N LEU A 238 -18.55 -23.12 63.27
CA LEU A 238 -17.85 -21.92 63.75
C LEU A 238 -18.12 -21.63 65.23
N THR A 239 -19.18 -22.19 65.81
CA THR A 239 -19.55 -22.01 67.23
C THR A 239 -18.87 -22.99 68.20
N ARG A 240 -17.95 -23.86 67.72
CA ARG A 240 -17.18 -24.79 68.59
C ARG A 240 -15.77 -24.29 68.96
N GLN A 241 -15.45 -23.01 68.75
CA GLN A 241 -14.11 -22.46 69.00
C GLN A 241 -14.00 -21.43 70.14
N TYR A 242 -15.02 -21.29 71.00
CA TYR A 242 -14.91 -20.57 72.27
C TYR A 242 -15.63 -21.32 73.39
#